data_AF-A0A9E0T9I1-F1
#
_entry.id   AF-A0A9E0T9I1-F1
#
_cell.length_a   1.000
_cell.length_b   1.000
_cell.length_c   1.000
_cell.angle_alpha   90.00
_cell.angle_beta   90.00
_cell.angle_gamma   90.00
#
_symmetry.space_group_name_H-M   'P 1'
#
loop_
_entity.id
_entity.type
_entity.pdbx_description
1 polymer ?
#
loop_
_entity_poly.entity_id
_entity_poly.type
_entity_poly.pdbx_seq_one_letter_code
_entity_poly.pdbx_strand_id
1 'polypeptide(L)'
;MNKPERIKISDLPVFDAAEYLKSEEDIAIYLTLAIEENDPAGLADALGTIARARGMTEVARASGLTREALYKALRPGSHPRFDTIARVCGALGVKLVAQPSRT
;
A
#
# COMPACT_ATOMS: atom_id res chain seq x y z
N MET A 1 -4.87 -14.81 43.19
CA MET A 1 -4.28 -14.30 41.93
C MET A 1 -4.70 -15.24 40.82
N ASN A 2 -5.48 -14.77 39.83
CA ASN A 2 -5.85 -15.60 38.69
C ASN A 2 -4.63 -15.80 37.78
N LYS A 3 -4.45 -17.04 37.33
CA LYS A 3 -3.40 -17.43 36.40
C LYS A 3 -3.67 -16.75 35.05
N PRO A 4 -2.68 -16.15 34.37
CA PRO A 4 -2.91 -15.55 33.07
C PRO A 4 -3.34 -16.63 32.07
N GLU A 5 -4.39 -16.33 31.33
CA GLU A 5 -4.93 -17.20 30.29
C GLU A 5 -3.88 -17.36 29.17
N ARG A 6 -3.60 -18.61 28.76
CA ARG A 6 -2.63 -18.88 27.69
C ARG A 6 -3.36 -18.90 26.34
N ILE A 7 -3.13 -17.86 25.54
CA ILE A 7 -3.62 -17.76 24.16
C ILE A 7 -2.64 -18.48 23.22
N LYS A 8 -3.14 -19.26 22.26
CA LYS A 8 -2.31 -19.86 21.21
C LYS A 8 -2.08 -18.82 20.11
N ILE A 9 -0.83 -18.70 19.65
CA ILE A 9 -0.45 -17.75 18.59
C ILE A 9 -1.24 -18.00 17.29
N SER A 10 -1.57 -19.26 16.98
CA SER A 10 -2.37 -19.65 15.81
C SER A 10 -3.78 -19.07 15.77
N ASP A 11 -4.31 -18.70 16.94
CA ASP A 11 -5.68 -18.23 17.10
C ASP A 11 -5.75 -16.70 17.04
N LEU A 12 -4.59 -16.03 16.91
CA LEU A 12 -4.52 -14.59 16.69
C LEU A 12 -4.87 -14.26 15.23
N PRO A 13 -5.60 -13.17 14.99
CA PRO A 13 -5.86 -12.71 13.63
C PRO A 13 -4.55 -12.35 12.93
N VAL A 14 -4.47 -12.65 11.64
CA VAL A 14 -3.36 -12.20 10.79
C VAL A 14 -3.47 -10.69 10.64
N PHE A 15 -2.37 -9.99 10.84
CA PHE A 15 -2.32 -8.55 10.63
C PHE A 15 -2.44 -8.21 9.14
N ASP A 16 -3.37 -7.32 8.79
CA ASP A 16 -3.48 -6.71 7.46
C ASP A 16 -3.47 -5.19 7.60
N ALA A 17 -2.43 -4.54 7.07
CA ALA A 17 -2.30 -3.08 7.12
C ALA A 17 -3.46 -2.36 6.39
N ALA A 18 -4.09 -3.00 5.40
CA ALA A 18 -5.21 -2.42 4.66
C ALA A 18 -6.41 -2.07 5.57
N GLU A 19 -6.60 -2.77 6.68
CA GLU A 19 -7.70 -2.52 7.63
C GLU A 19 -7.56 -1.19 8.40
N TYR A 20 -6.36 -0.60 8.40
CA TYR A 20 -6.02 0.60 9.14
C TYR A 20 -5.89 1.85 8.27
N LEU A 21 -5.90 1.71 6.93
CA LEU A 21 -5.76 2.83 5.98
C LEU A 21 -7.13 3.45 5.69
N LYS A 22 -7.67 4.23 6.64
CA LYS A 22 -9.06 4.71 6.62
C LYS A 22 -9.20 6.14 6.13
N SER A 23 -8.15 6.95 6.29
CA SER A 23 -8.12 8.35 5.89
C SER A 23 -7.12 8.61 4.77
N GLU A 24 -7.20 9.79 4.15
CA GLU A 24 -6.24 10.21 3.14
C GLU A 24 -4.86 10.44 3.76
N GLU A 25 -4.84 10.89 5.01
CA GLU A 25 -3.64 11.07 5.83
C GLU A 25 -2.95 9.73 6.11
N ASP A 26 -3.69 8.68 6.50
CA ASP A 26 -3.12 7.35 6.74
C ASP A 26 -2.42 6.81 5.49
N ILE A 27 -3.08 6.98 4.34
CA ILE A 27 -2.56 6.55 3.03
C ILE A 27 -1.28 7.32 2.69
N ALA A 28 -1.28 8.64 2.86
CA ALA A 28 -0.14 9.48 2.55
C ALA A 28 1.07 9.15 3.45
N ILE A 29 0.85 8.97 4.76
CA ILE A 29 1.88 8.59 5.71
C ILE A 29 2.44 7.21 5.37
N TYR A 30 1.56 6.23 5.16
CA TYR A 30 1.95 4.85 4.85
C TYR A 30 2.80 4.77 3.57
N LEU A 31 2.37 5.46 2.50
CA LEU A 31 3.15 5.50 1.26
C LEU A 31 4.48 6.23 1.43
N THR A 32 4.53 7.29 2.25
CA THR A 32 5.76 8.03 2.52
C THR A 32 6.78 7.14 3.21
N LEU A 33 6.38 6.40 4.24
CA LEU A 33 7.24 5.43 4.93
C LEU A 33 7.77 4.35 3.97
N ALA A 34 6.92 3.82 3.10
CA ALA A 34 7.35 2.84 2.09
C ALA A 34 8.38 3.41 1.10
N ILE A 35 8.29 4.69 0.74
CA ILE A 35 9.28 5.36 -0.12
C ILE A 35 10.61 5.57 0.64
N GLU A 36 10.56 5.90 1.93
CA GLU A 36 11.75 6.13 2.77
C GLU A 36 12.58 4.86 2.96
N GLU A 37 11.97 3.68 2.93
CA GLU A 37 12.68 2.39 2.96
C GLU A 37 13.55 2.15 1.71
N ASN A 38 13.31 2.91 0.63
CA ASN A 38 14.06 2.84 -0.63
C ASN A 38 14.09 1.42 -1.24
N ASP A 39 13.02 0.64 -1.03
CA ASP A 39 12.79 -0.66 -1.64
C ASP A 39 11.71 -0.56 -2.74
N PRO A 40 12.07 -0.73 -4.03
CA PRO A 40 11.11 -0.72 -5.12
C PRO A 40 10.00 -1.79 -4.99
N ALA A 41 10.31 -2.96 -4.40
CA ALA A 41 9.32 -4.01 -4.21
C ALA A 41 8.35 -3.65 -3.07
N GLY A 42 8.87 -3.09 -1.97
CA GLY A 42 8.09 -2.53 -0.88
C GLY A 42 7.15 -1.40 -1.33
N LEU A 43 7.60 -0.51 -2.21
CA LEU A 43 6.74 0.54 -2.78
C LEU A 43 5.56 -0.04 -3.57
N ALA A 44 5.80 -1.05 -4.42
CA ALA A 44 4.75 -1.70 -5.19
C ALA A 44 3.73 -2.42 -4.29
N ASP A 45 4.21 -3.10 -3.26
CA ASP A 45 3.36 -3.79 -2.28
C ASP A 45 2.52 -2.80 -1.45
N ALA A 46 3.12 -1.69 -1.01
CA ALA A 46 2.42 -0.63 -0.27
C ALA A 46 1.28 -0.03 -1.10
N LEU A 47 1.53 0.28 -2.38
CA LEU A 47 0.50 0.73 -3.31
C LEU A 47 -0.60 -0.32 -3.50
N GLY A 48 -0.24 -1.61 -3.55
CA GLY A 48 -1.19 -2.72 -3.58
C GLY A 48 -2.08 -2.78 -2.34
N THR A 49 -1.48 -2.64 -1.17
CA THR A 49 -2.19 -2.61 0.13
C THR A 49 -3.14 -1.43 0.22
N ILE A 50 -2.71 -0.23 -0.15
CA ILE A 50 -3.57 0.95 -0.21
C ILE A 50 -4.72 0.75 -1.22
N ALA A 51 -4.42 0.20 -2.41
CA ALA A 51 -5.44 -0.05 -3.42
C ALA A 51 -6.47 -1.08 -2.97
N ARG A 52 -6.09 -2.07 -2.16
CA ARG A 52 -7.03 -2.99 -1.50
C ARG A 52 -7.90 -2.26 -0.48
N ALA A 53 -7.32 -1.39 0.36
CA ALA A 53 -8.05 -0.61 1.36
C ALA A 53 -9.11 0.33 0.74
N ARG A 54 -8.77 1.02 -0.35
CA ARG A 54 -9.69 1.88 -1.12
C ARG A 54 -10.70 1.08 -1.95
N GLY A 55 -10.28 -0.07 -2.48
CA GLY A 55 -11.10 -0.92 -3.34
C GLY A 55 -10.57 -0.98 -4.78
N MET A 56 -10.17 -2.18 -5.20
CA MET A 56 -9.46 -2.39 -6.47
C MET A 56 -10.25 -1.93 -7.71
N THR A 57 -11.57 -2.06 -7.70
CA THR A 57 -12.43 -1.64 -8.82
C THR A 57 -12.42 -0.12 -9.00
N GLU A 58 -12.48 0.63 -7.90
CA GLU A 58 -12.45 2.09 -7.92
C GLU A 58 -11.09 2.58 -8.44
N VAL A 59 -10.01 2.02 -7.91
CA VAL A 59 -8.64 2.39 -8.29
C VAL A 59 -8.36 2.06 -9.76
N ALA A 60 -8.80 0.90 -10.25
CA ALA A 60 -8.69 0.53 -11.66
C ALA A 60 -9.39 1.57 -12.56
N ARG A 61 -10.63 1.94 -12.23
CA ARG A 61 -11.40 2.96 -12.96
C ARG A 61 -10.71 4.33 -12.94
N ALA A 62 -10.27 4.79 -11.78
CA ALA A 62 -9.67 6.11 -11.62
C ALA A 62 -8.26 6.20 -12.24
N SER A 63 -7.47 5.13 -12.18
CA SER A 63 -6.15 5.06 -12.80
C SER A 63 -6.22 4.82 -14.31
N GLY A 64 -7.35 4.31 -14.83
CA GLY A 64 -7.53 3.87 -16.21
C GLY A 64 -6.83 2.54 -16.54
N LEU A 65 -6.49 1.75 -15.53
CA LEU A 65 -5.89 0.42 -15.66
C LEU A 65 -6.99 -0.64 -15.55
N THR A 66 -6.77 -1.82 -16.16
CA THR A 66 -7.63 -2.97 -15.87
C THR A 66 -7.30 -3.51 -14.47
N ARG A 67 -8.25 -4.23 -13.84
CA ARG A 67 -8.02 -4.85 -12.54
C ARG A 67 -6.87 -5.87 -12.60
N GLU A 68 -6.79 -6.63 -13.69
CA GLU A 68 -5.74 -7.62 -13.92
C GLU A 68 -4.37 -6.95 -14.06
N ALA A 69 -4.29 -5.83 -14.78
CA ALA A 69 -3.06 -5.06 -14.91
C ALA A 69 -2.62 -4.50 -13.54
N LEU A 70 -3.58 -4.01 -12.75
CA LEU A 70 -3.33 -3.47 -11.42
C LEU A 70 -2.81 -4.55 -10.45
N TYR A 71 -3.43 -5.73 -10.41
CA TYR A 71 -2.92 -6.87 -9.62
C TYR A 71 -1.53 -7.32 -10.06
N LYS A 72 -1.26 -7.35 -11.37
CA LYS A 72 0.06 -7.73 -11.89
C LYS A 72 1.14 -6.71 -11.53
N ALA A 73 0.78 -5.42 -11.54
CA ALA A 73 1.69 -4.31 -11.31
C ALA A 73 1.97 -4.03 -9.83
N LEU A 74 1.08 -4.44 -8.93
CA LEU A 74 1.18 -4.13 -7.49
C LEU A 74 1.33 -5.38 -6.60
N ARG A 75 1.65 -6.53 -7.19
CA ARG A 75 1.94 -7.73 -6.39
C ARG A 75 3.34 -7.66 -5.77
N PRO A 76 3.60 -8.38 -4.67
CA PRO A 76 4.95 -8.52 -4.12
C PRO A 76 5.98 -8.94 -5.18
N GLY A 77 7.14 -8.28 -5.17
CA GLY A 77 8.25 -8.53 -6.10
C GLY A 77 8.02 -8.08 -7.55
N SER A 78 6.92 -7.35 -7.82
CA SER A 78 6.73 -6.70 -9.12
C SER A 78 7.55 -5.42 -9.25
N HIS A 79 7.80 -5.02 -10.49
CA HIS A 79 8.58 -3.84 -10.84
C HIS A 79 7.75 -2.95 -11.77
N PRO A 80 6.71 -2.27 -11.26
CA PRO A 80 5.87 -1.41 -12.07
C PRO A 80 6.68 -0.27 -12.66
N ARG A 81 6.39 0.10 -13.91
CA ARG A 81 6.97 1.30 -14.50
C ARG A 81 6.46 2.55 -13.77
N PHE A 82 7.25 3.61 -13.81
CA PHE A 82 6.89 4.88 -13.17
C PHE A 82 5.53 5.44 -13.62
N ASP A 83 5.16 5.30 -14.90
CA ASP A 83 3.84 5.76 -15.38
C ASP A 83 2.67 5.02 -14.70
N THR A 84 2.86 3.74 -14.38
CA THR A 84 1.87 2.95 -13.63
C THR A 84 1.79 3.45 -12.20
N ILE A 85 2.94 3.65 -11.54
CA ILE A 85 3.01 4.22 -10.19
C ILE A 85 2.31 5.58 -10.14
N ALA A 86 2.65 6.51 -11.03
CA ALA A 86 2.08 7.86 -11.05
C ALA A 86 0.55 7.84 -11.25
N ARG A 87 0.02 6.98 -12.13
CA ARG A 87 -1.43 6.82 -12.34
C ARG A 87 -2.14 6.26 -11.11
N VAL A 88 -1.52 5.29 -10.44
CA VAL A 88 -2.05 4.71 -9.20
C VAL A 88 -2.03 5.74 -8.08
N CYS A 89 -0.93 6.48 -7.89
CA CYS A 89 -0.87 7.58 -6.92
C CYS A 89 -2.00 8.59 -7.14
N GLY A 90 -2.22 9.03 -8.38
CA GLY A 90 -3.32 9.93 -8.73
C GLY A 90 -4.71 9.34 -8.41
N ALA A 91 -4.92 8.05 -8.70
CA ALA A 91 -6.15 7.35 -8.38
C ALA A 91 -6.40 7.21 -6.87
N LEU A 92 -5.33 7.17 -6.08
CA LEU A 92 -5.36 7.08 -4.62
C LEU A 92 -5.44 8.46 -3.93
N GLY A 93 -5.42 9.56 -4.70
CA GLY A 93 -5.46 10.92 -4.18
C GLY A 93 -4.13 11.40 -3.58
N VAL A 94 -3.02 10.73 -3.88
CA VAL A 94 -1.68 11.07 -3.35
C VAL A 94 -0.74 11.58 -4.43
N LYS A 95 0.26 12.35 -4.01
CA LYS A 95 1.31 12.89 -4.88
C LYS A 95 2.69 12.51 -4.35
N LEU A 96 3.59 12.17 -5.27
CA LEU A 96 5.00 12.00 -4.94
C LEU A 96 5.66 13.37 -4.81
N VAL A 97 6.52 13.54 -3.81
CA VAL A 97 7.20 14.80 -3.53
C VAL A 97 8.70 14.58 -3.59
N ALA A 98 9.40 15.37 -4.40
CA ALA A 98 10.86 15.41 -4.40
C ALA A 98 11.34 16.24 -3.20
N GLN A 99 12.26 15.69 -2.42
CA GLN A 99 12.91 16.37 -1.31
C GLN A 99 14.42 16.47 -1.58
N PRO A 100 15.11 17.51 -1.08
CA PRO A 100 16.57 17.56 -1.17
C PRO A 100 17.19 16.33 -0.50
N SER A 101 18.07 15.63 -1.20
CA SER A 101 18.94 14.62 -0.59
C SER A 101 19.98 15.36 0.23
N ARG A 102 19.71 15.56 1.52
CA ARG A 102 20.71 16.05 2.47
C ARG A 102 21.60 14.87 2.86
N THR A 103 22.69 14.70 2.11
CA THR A 103 23.87 13.93 2.57
C THR A 103 24.46 14.53 3.82
#